data_AF-X1CJY6-F1
#
_entry.id   AF-X1CJY6-F1
#
_cell.length_a   1.000
_cell.length_b   1.000
_cell.length_c   1.000
_cell.angle_alpha   90.00
_cell.angle_beta   90.00
_cell.angle_gamma   90.00
#
_symmetry.space_group_name_H-M   'P 1'
#
loop_
_entity.id
_entity.type
_entity.pdbx_description
1 polymer ?
#
loop_
_entity_poly.entity_id
_entity_poly.type
_entity_poly.pdbx_seq_one_letter_code
_entity_poly.pdbx_strand_id
1 'polypeptide(L)'
;ESIIEIDKNFEVIISPMADGGEGTVKTLVESQGGKYADLNVTGPLGEPVKARFGIVGDGIAIIEMASASGLALVPEEKRNPMVTTTYGTGELIKKALDMGCNKVIIGIGGSATNDGGLGMAQALGYKFYDSKGRLLGLGGKELAKLHKINASGIHPAISSCKFYAACDVDNLLTGKRGAAYVYAPQKGADSIMVKELDRGLSNFARVVKKDLGREVEKLKGAGAAGGLGAGLAAFLNARIRPGADIIIEATHLEDKIKDADLIIT
;
A
#
# COMPACT_ATOMS: atom_id res chain seq x y z
N GLU A 1 -11.26 -31.02 -7.35
CA GLU A 1 -12.02 -32.23 -6.98
C GLU A 1 -12.54 -32.96 -8.20
N SER A 2 -13.43 -32.36 -9.01
CA SER A 2 -14.00 -33.03 -10.21
C SER A 2 -12.97 -33.57 -11.22
N ILE A 3 -11.80 -32.92 -11.37
CA ILE A 3 -10.72 -33.43 -12.23
C ILE A 3 -10.20 -34.79 -11.73
N ILE A 4 -9.97 -34.91 -10.42
CA ILE A 4 -9.44 -36.13 -9.77
C ILE A 4 -10.51 -37.23 -9.74
N GLU A 5 -11.80 -36.87 -9.71
CA GLU A 5 -12.90 -37.83 -9.80
C GLU A 5 -12.96 -38.53 -11.17
N ILE A 6 -12.59 -37.83 -12.26
CA ILE A 6 -12.59 -38.37 -13.61
C ILE A 6 -11.43 -39.37 -13.80
N ASP A 7 -10.22 -38.99 -13.41
CA ASP A 7 -9.06 -39.89 -13.40
C ASP A 7 -8.13 -39.55 -12.24
N LYS A 8 -7.85 -40.54 -11.39
CA LYS A 8 -6.97 -40.40 -10.22
C LYS A 8 -5.49 -40.37 -10.61
N ASN A 9 -5.13 -40.69 -11.85
CA ASN A 9 -3.77 -40.61 -12.36
C ASN A 9 -3.38 -39.18 -12.76
N PHE A 10 -4.33 -38.24 -12.81
CA PHE A 10 -3.99 -36.84 -13.05
C PHE A 10 -3.24 -36.24 -11.85
N GLU A 11 -2.08 -35.66 -12.13
CA GLU A 11 -1.39 -34.80 -11.19
C GLU A 11 -2.02 -33.40 -11.24
N VAL A 12 -2.52 -32.91 -10.11
CA VAL A 12 -3.18 -31.60 -10.02
C VAL A 12 -2.38 -30.67 -9.11
N ILE A 13 -1.80 -29.63 -9.71
CA ILE A 13 -1.11 -28.57 -9.00
C ILE A 13 -2.03 -27.36 -8.90
N ILE A 14 -2.43 -27.00 -7.68
CA ILE A 14 -3.22 -25.78 -7.44
C ILE A 14 -2.24 -24.62 -7.25
N SER A 15 -2.35 -23.60 -8.11
CA SER A 15 -1.63 -22.35 -7.92
C SER A 15 -2.61 -21.20 -7.70
N PRO A 16 -2.63 -20.58 -6.51
CA PRO A 16 -3.51 -19.45 -6.21
C PRO A 16 -3.17 -18.25 -7.10
N MET A 17 -4.20 -17.51 -7.53
CA MET A 17 -4.02 -16.25 -8.25
C MET A 17 -4.78 -15.12 -7.54
N ALA A 18 -4.19 -13.93 -7.57
CA ALA A 18 -4.79 -12.69 -7.09
C ALA A 18 -4.13 -11.50 -7.81
N ASP A 19 -4.80 -10.35 -7.80
CA ASP A 19 -4.36 -9.12 -8.47
C ASP A 19 -3.80 -8.08 -7.48
N GLY A 20 -3.59 -8.45 -6.21
CA GLY A 20 -3.15 -7.51 -5.17
C GLY A 20 -4.29 -6.66 -4.58
N GLY A 21 -5.53 -6.89 -5.00
CA GLY A 21 -6.74 -6.35 -4.41
C GLY A 21 -7.21 -7.11 -3.18
N GLU A 22 -8.48 -6.92 -2.84
CA GLU A 22 -9.15 -7.55 -1.70
C GLU A 22 -9.09 -9.09 -1.80
N GLY A 23 -8.74 -9.74 -0.70
CA GLY A 23 -8.67 -11.20 -0.62
C GLY A 23 -7.34 -11.79 -1.07
N THR A 24 -6.39 -11.00 -1.58
CA THR A 24 -5.02 -11.43 -1.89
C THR A 24 -4.35 -12.08 -0.68
N VAL A 25 -4.47 -11.46 0.49
CA VAL A 25 -3.91 -11.97 1.75
C VAL A 25 -4.49 -13.35 2.07
N LYS A 26 -5.81 -13.48 1.99
CA LYS A 26 -6.50 -14.74 2.26
C LYS A 26 -6.06 -15.83 1.29
N THR A 27 -6.13 -15.54 0.00
CA THR A 27 -5.80 -16.45 -1.09
C THR A 27 -4.38 -17.00 -0.95
N LEU A 28 -3.39 -16.14 -0.69
CA LEU A 28 -1.99 -16.58 -0.56
C LEU A 28 -1.72 -17.32 0.75
N VAL A 29 -2.30 -16.87 1.86
CA VAL A 29 -2.08 -17.53 3.15
C VAL A 29 -2.68 -18.93 3.16
N GLU A 30 -3.93 -19.09 2.71
CA GLU A 30 -4.63 -20.37 2.73
C GLU A 30 -4.00 -21.38 1.77
N SER A 31 -3.56 -20.95 0.60
CA SER A 31 -2.95 -21.81 -0.41
C SER A 31 -1.51 -22.23 -0.10
N GLN A 32 -0.73 -21.41 0.62
CA GLN A 32 0.68 -21.68 0.93
C GLN A 32 0.90 -22.15 2.37
N GLY A 33 -0.16 -22.40 3.13
CA GLY A 33 -0.05 -22.77 4.56
C GLY A 33 0.61 -21.66 5.40
N GLY A 34 0.38 -20.40 5.03
CA GLY A 34 0.92 -19.23 5.71
C GLY A 34 0.29 -19.01 7.09
N LYS A 35 0.70 -17.91 7.74
CA LYS A 35 0.18 -17.49 9.05
C LYS A 35 -0.38 -16.08 8.97
N TYR A 36 -1.41 -15.82 9.76
CA TYR A 36 -1.93 -14.48 9.95
C TYR A 36 -1.30 -13.80 11.16
N ALA A 37 -1.15 -12.49 11.06
CA ALA A 37 -0.81 -11.61 12.18
C ALA A 37 -1.91 -10.56 12.33
N ASP A 38 -2.61 -10.61 13.46
CA ASP A 38 -3.68 -9.68 13.82
C ASP A 38 -3.16 -8.59 14.76
N LEU A 39 -3.61 -7.35 14.55
CA LEU A 39 -3.26 -6.21 15.39
C LEU A 39 -4.34 -5.12 15.36
N ASN A 40 -4.44 -4.38 16.47
CA ASN A 40 -5.17 -3.12 16.48
C ASN A 40 -4.24 -2.02 15.97
N VAL A 41 -4.67 -1.31 14.95
CA VAL A 41 -3.91 -0.22 14.31
C VAL A 41 -4.77 1.03 14.21
N THR A 42 -4.14 2.16 13.93
CA THR A 42 -4.78 3.43 13.70
C THR A 42 -5.58 3.39 12.39
N GLY A 43 -6.90 3.44 12.50
CA GLY A 43 -7.81 3.50 11.36
C GLY A 43 -7.69 4.81 10.58
N PRO A 44 -8.38 4.92 9.43
CA PRO A 44 -8.28 6.08 8.56
C PRO A 44 -8.72 7.38 9.24
N LEU A 45 -9.63 7.35 10.23
CA LEU A 45 -10.07 8.54 10.97
C LEU A 45 -9.29 8.77 12.28
N GLY A 46 -8.24 7.99 12.56
CA GLY A 46 -7.45 8.06 13.80
C GLY A 46 -7.93 7.10 14.90
N GLU A 47 -9.15 6.58 14.79
CA GLU A 47 -9.70 5.60 15.74
C GLU A 47 -9.12 4.20 15.50
N PRO A 48 -8.89 3.38 16.55
CA PRO A 48 -8.36 2.02 16.38
C PRO A 48 -9.28 1.10 15.57
N VAL A 49 -8.69 0.32 14.67
CA VAL A 49 -9.35 -0.74 13.89
C VAL A 49 -8.59 -2.05 14.02
N LYS A 50 -9.30 -3.18 13.96
CA LYS A 50 -8.67 -4.50 13.82
C LYS A 50 -8.21 -4.69 12.39
N ALA A 51 -6.93 -4.94 12.21
CA ALA A 51 -6.34 -5.22 10.92
C ALA A 51 -5.51 -6.51 10.99
N ARG A 52 -5.23 -7.06 9.82
CA ARG A 52 -4.55 -8.34 9.64
C ARG A 52 -3.64 -8.27 8.44
N PHE A 53 -2.51 -8.95 8.52
CA PHE A 53 -1.69 -9.27 7.35
C PHE A 53 -1.30 -10.75 7.36
N GLY A 54 -0.86 -11.23 6.19
CA GLY A 54 -0.42 -12.61 5.99
C GLY A 54 1.10 -12.71 5.94
N ILE A 55 1.63 -13.86 6.37
CA ILE A 55 3.04 -14.23 6.19
C ILE A 55 3.06 -15.58 5.50
N VAL A 56 3.73 -15.65 4.35
CA VAL A 56 3.82 -16.85 3.50
C VAL A 56 5.27 -17.16 3.17
N GLY A 57 5.53 -18.43 2.80
CA GLY A 57 6.86 -18.92 2.42
C GLY A 57 7.94 -18.56 3.46
N ASP A 58 9.09 -18.11 2.96
CA ASP A 58 10.27 -17.73 3.75
C ASP A 58 10.17 -16.32 4.37
N GLY A 59 9.04 -16.01 5.01
CA GLY A 59 8.85 -14.73 5.71
C GLY A 59 8.47 -13.56 4.80
N ILE A 60 7.69 -13.82 3.75
CA ILE A 60 7.11 -12.78 2.89
C ILE A 60 5.82 -12.28 3.54
N ALA A 61 5.78 -11.00 3.90
CA ALA A 61 4.56 -10.38 4.39
C ALA A 61 3.68 -9.89 3.24
N ILE A 62 2.39 -10.19 3.29
CA ILE A 62 1.36 -9.71 2.37
C ILE A 62 0.41 -8.83 3.16
N ILE A 63 0.30 -7.56 2.78
CA ILE A 63 -0.49 -6.54 3.45
C ILE A 63 -1.52 -5.98 2.47
N GLU A 64 -2.79 -5.93 2.85
CA GLU A 64 -3.80 -5.13 2.15
C GLU A 64 -3.97 -3.81 2.90
N MET A 65 -3.59 -2.67 2.31
CA MET A 65 -3.69 -1.38 3.00
C MET A 65 -5.13 -1.07 3.44
N ALA A 66 -6.12 -1.60 2.71
CA ALA A 66 -7.53 -1.41 2.98
C ALA A 66 -7.95 -1.94 4.36
N SER A 67 -7.26 -2.95 4.91
CA SER A 67 -7.59 -3.48 6.23
C SER A 67 -7.33 -2.49 7.37
N ALA A 68 -6.45 -1.50 7.14
CA ALA A 68 -6.10 -0.47 8.11
C ALA A 68 -6.54 0.94 7.68
N SER A 69 -6.61 1.21 6.38
CA SER A 69 -6.79 2.55 5.82
C SER A 69 -7.78 2.56 4.65
N GLY A 70 -8.66 1.56 4.58
CA GLY A 70 -9.62 1.36 3.50
C GLY A 70 -10.91 2.16 3.64
N LEU A 71 -11.57 2.40 2.50
CA LEU A 71 -12.82 3.15 2.38
C LEU A 71 -13.98 2.47 3.11
N ALA A 72 -13.99 1.14 3.18
CA ALA A 72 -14.98 0.36 3.91
C ALA A 72 -14.96 0.61 5.44
N LEU A 73 -13.85 1.14 5.97
CA LEU A 73 -13.72 1.48 7.39
C LEU A 73 -14.28 2.87 7.72
N VAL A 74 -14.71 3.64 6.71
CA VAL A 74 -15.19 5.01 6.87
C VAL A 74 -16.65 5.09 6.47
N PRO A 75 -17.57 5.33 7.43
CA PRO A 75 -18.97 5.61 7.14
C PRO A 75 -19.08 6.74 6.11
N GLU A 76 -20.04 6.65 5.19
CA GLU A 76 -20.15 7.55 4.04
C GLU A 76 -20.21 9.02 4.45
N GLU A 77 -20.96 9.32 5.50
CA GLU A 77 -21.13 10.66 6.07
C GLU A 77 -19.87 11.22 6.75
N LYS A 78 -18.89 10.37 7.04
CA LYS A 78 -17.59 10.74 7.66
C LYS A 78 -16.43 10.75 6.67
N ARG A 79 -16.68 10.45 5.40
CA ARG A 79 -15.65 10.42 4.35
C ARG A 79 -15.08 11.81 4.13
N ASN A 80 -13.82 12.00 4.51
CA ASN A 80 -13.11 13.26 4.33
C ASN A 80 -11.61 13.02 4.09
N PRO A 81 -11.13 13.09 2.83
CA PRO A 81 -9.76 12.76 2.49
C PRO A 81 -8.75 13.82 2.95
N MET A 82 -9.22 14.97 3.46
CA MET A 82 -8.36 15.99 4.08
C MET A 82 -7.78 15.53 5.40
N VAL A 83 -8.49 14.65 6.11
CA VAL A 83 -8.13 14.20 7.47
C VAL A 83 -7.78 12.73 7.56
N THR A 84 -8.16 11.92 6.57
CA THR A 84 -7.91 10.48 6.64
C THR A 84 -6.42 10.14 6.49
N THR A 85 -5.95 9.15 7.25
CA THR A 85 -4.53 8.82 7.41
C THR A 85 -4.18 7.40 6.99
N THR A 86 -2.97 7.21 6.46
CA THR A 86 -2.37 5.89 6.17
C THR A 86 -1.57 5.32 7.34
N TYR A 87 -1.64 5.92 8.54
CA TYR A 87 -0.82 5.56 9.69
C TYR A 87 -0.91 4.06 10.04
N GLY A 88 -2.11 3.49 10.08
CA GLY A 88 -2.29 2.06 10.35
C GLY A 88 -1.64 1.14 9.32
N THR A 89 -1.55 1.55 8.05
CA THR A 89 -0.79 0.79 7.05
C THR A 89 0.70 0.74 7.41
N GLY A 90 1.26 1.86 7.88
CA GLY A 90 2.63 1.89 8.38
C GLY A 90 2.84 1.03 9.63
N GLU A 91 1.84 0.92 10.51
CA GLU A 91 1.88 0.03 11.68
C GLU A 91 1.89 -1.45 11.26
N LEU A 92 1.11 -1.84 10.24
CA LEU A 92 1.18 -3.19 9.66
C LEU A 92 2.58 -3.49 9.11
N ILE A 93 3.15 -2.55 8.33
CA ILE A 93 4.49 -2.70 7.77
C ILE A 93 5.53 -2.81 8.89
N LYS A 94 5.46 -1.94 9.90
CA LYS A 94 6.35 -1.98 11.06
C LYS A 94 6.29 -3.35 11.74
N LYS A 95 5.08 -3.88 11.97
CA LYS A 95 4.90 -5.19 12.60
C LYS A 95 5.49 -6.31 11.75
N ALA A 96 5.33 -6.26 10.43
CA ALA A 96 5.96 -7.23 9.52
C ALA A 96 7.50 -7.19 9.63
N LEU A 97 8.09 -6.00 9.68
CA LEU A 97 9.54 -5.82 9.88
C LEU A 97 10.00 -6.31 11.26
N ASP A 98 9.26 -6.02 12.33
CA ASP A 98 9.53 -6.50 13.69
C ASP A 98 9.50 -8.04 13.77
N MET A 99 8.69 -8.68 12.92
CA MET A 99 8.62 -10.14 12.79
C MET A 99 9.72 -10.72 11.88
N GLY A 100 10.65 -9.90 11.40
CA GLY A 100 11.79 -10.34 10.59
C GLY A 100 11.49 -10.54 9.10
N CYS A 101 10.35 -10.06 8.60
CA CYS A 101 10.01 -10.19 7.18
C CYS A 101 10.98 -9.36 6.33
N ASN A 102 11.66 -10.01 5.38
CA ASN A 102 12.64 -9.38 4.48
C ASN A 102 12.05 -8.98 3.12
N LYS A 103 10.80 -9.36 2.86
CA LYS A 103 10.01 -8.98 1.69
C LYS A 103 8.59 -8.63 2.15
N VAL A 104 8.08 -7.49 1.69
CA VAL A 104 6.73 -7.02 1.99
C VAL A 104 6.04 -6.65 0.67
N ILE A 105 4.90 -7.28 0.42
CA ILE A 105 4.00 -6.97 -0.70
C ILE A 105 2.80 -6.24 -0.13
N ILE A 106 2.52 -5.04 -0.64
CA ILE A 106 1.40 -4.21 -0.21
C ILE A 106 0.40 -4.06 -1.37
N GLY A 107 -0.80 -4.60 -1.19
CA GLY A 107 -1.98 -4.28 -1.99
C GLY A 107 -2.50 -2.89 -1.65
N ILE A 108 -2.56 -1.99 -2.63
CA ILE A 108 -2.97 -0.59 -2.44
C ILE A 108 -4.33 -0.24 -3.05
N GLY A 109 -5.21 -1.22 -3.21
CA GLY A 109 -6.62 -1.00 -3.57
C GLY A 109 -7.45 -0.46 -2.42
N GLY A 110 -8.62 0.13 -2.73
CA GLY A 110 -9.68 0.38 -1.75
C GLY A 110 -9.42 1.46 -0.69
N SER A 111 -8.47 2.38 -0.88
CA SER A 111 -8.07 3.39 0.14
C SER A 111 -9.17 4.42 0.49
N ALA A 112 -9.24 4.84 1.76
CA ALA A 112 -10.00 6.02 2.22
C ALA A 112 -9.19 7.33 2.14
N THR A 113 -7.90 7.25 1.85
CA THR A 113 -6.91 8.29 2.15
C THR A 113 -6.50 9.12 0.95
N ASN A 114 -6.02 10.34 1.18
CA ASN A 114 -5.31 11.16 0.19
C ASN A 114 -4.14 11.93 0.83
N ASP A 115 -3.36 11.23 1.65
CA ASP A 115 -2.26 11.80 2.44
C ASP A 115 -0.87 11.53 1.84
N GLY A 116 -0.77 10.98 0.62
CA GLY A 116 0.51 10.70 -0.02
C GLY A 116 1.37 9.63 0.69
N GLY A 117 0.79 8.86 1.62
CA GLY A 117 1.56 7.97 2.48
C GLY A 117 2.27 8.67 3.66
N LEU A 118 1.90 9.92 3.98
CA LEU A 118 2.43 10.68 5.11
C LEU A 118 2.27 9.90 6.43
N GLY A 119 1.05 9.44 6.72
CA GLY A 119 0.75 8.66 7.93
C GLY A 119 1.58 7.39 8.01
N MET A 120 1.63 6.62 6.91
CA MET A 120 2.43 5.39 6.82
C MET A 120 3.91 5.67 7.13
N ALA A 121 4.49 6.72 6.57
CA ALA A 121 5.88 7.07 6.81
C ALA A 121 6.11 7.53 8.27
N GLN A 122 5.18 8.28 8.86
CA GLN A 122 5.24 8.68 10.28
C GLN A 122 5.29 7.47 11.20
N ALA A 123 4.43 6.46 10.98
CA ALA A 123 4.41 5.23 11.76
C ALA A 123 5.74 4.42 11.65
N LEU A 124 6.46 4.60 10.54
CA LEU A 124 7.75 3.97 10.27
C LEU A 124 8.96 4.80 10.74
N GLY A 125 8.73 5.93 11.42
CA GLY A 125 9.75 6.73 12.08
C GLY A 125 10.22 7.97 11.33
N TYR A 126 9.64 8.28 10.16
CA TYR A 126 9.88 9.56 9.50
C TYR A 126 9.23 10.71 10.28
N LYS A 127 9.90 11.86 10.29
CA LYS A 127 9.36 13.10 10.88
C LYS A 127 9.21 14.16 9.79
N PHE A 128 8.07 14.84 9.81
CA PHE A 128 7.70 15.84 8.83
C PHE A 128 7.46 17.16 9.53
N TYR A 129 8.04 18.23 9.00
CA TYR A 129 8.02 19.55 9.64
C TYR A 129 7.43 20.61 8.72
N ASP A 130 6.73 21.57 9.32
CA ASP A 130 6.33 22.81 8.66
C ASP A 130 7.49 23.81 8.56
N SER A 131 7.25 24.95 7.93
CA SER A 131 8.25 26.03 7.76
C SER A 131 8.67 26.69 9.08
N LYS A 132 7.95 26.45 10.17
CA LYS A 132 8.27 26.94 11.52
C LYS A 132 8.98 25.87 12.36
N GLY A 133 9.32 24.73 11.78
CA GLY A 133 9.99 23.63 12.48
C GLY A 133 9.07 22.83 13.40
N ARG A 134 7.74 22.95 13.26
CA ARG A 134 6.77 22.16 14.04
C ARG A 134 6.43 20.87 13.30
N LEU A 135 6.21 19.80 14.06
CA LEU A 135 5.77 18.53 13.49
C LEU A 135 4.40 18.68 12.81
N LEU A 136 4.26 18.05 11.64
CA LEU A 136 2.97 17.95 10.97
C LEU A 136 2.05 16.95 11.69
N GLY A 137 0.74 17.20 11.55
CA GLY A 137 -0.28 16.24 11.96
C GLY A 137 -0.46 15.10 10.96
N LEU A 138 -1.66 14.52 10.95
CA LEU A 138 -2.09 13.47 10.03
C LEU A 138 -3.00 14.04 8.93
N GLY A 139 -3.10 13.29 7.83
CA GLY A 139 -4.07 13.54 6.75
C GLY A 139 -3.57 14.44 5.63
N GLY A 140 -4.30 14.42 4.50
CA GLY A 140 -3.90 15.08 3.26
C GLY A 140 -3.74 16.60 3.36
N LYS A 141 -4.49 17.27 4.25
CA LYS A 141 -4.39 18.72 4.46
C LYS A 141 -3.01 19.18 4.94
N GLU A 142 -2.27 18.29 5.62
CA GLU A 142 -0.95 18.63 6.16
C GLU A 142 0.13 18.72 5.07
N LEU A 143 -0.08 18.07 3.93
CA LEU A 143 0.88 18.06 2.83
C LEU A 143 1.18 19.46 2.28
N ALA A 144 0.21 20.38 2.32
CA ALA A 144 0.42 21.77 1.91
C ALA A 144 1.40 22.53 2.82
N LYS A 145 1.53 22.10 4.08
CA LYS A 145 2.41 22.72 5.09
C LYS A 145 3.82 22.10 5.08
N LEU A 146 3.99 20.95 4.44
CA LEU A 146 5.24 20.20 4.44
C LEU A 146 6.41 21.05 3.92
N HIS A 147 7.44 21.16 4.75
CA HIS A 147 8.64 21.92 4.46
C HIS A 147 9.91 21.07 4.53
N LYS A 148 10.01 20.15 5.50
CA LYS A 148 11.20 19.32 5.70
C LYS A 148 10.85 17.89 6.13
N ILE A 149 11.58 16.92 5.58
CA ILE A 149 11.54 15.51 5.97
C ILE A 149 12.81 15.16 6.75
N ASN A 150 12.66 14.39 7.81
CA ASN A 150 13.76 13.83 8.59
C ASN A 150 13.59 12.30 8.67
N ALA A 151 14.64 11.58 8.25
CA ALA A 151 14.69 10.13 8.20
C ALA A 151 15.61 9.50 9.27
N SER A 152 16.06 10.25 10.29
CA SER A 152 17.02 9.77 11.28
C SER A 152 16.44 8.73 12.26
N GLY A 153 15.11 8.62 12.34
CA GLY A 153 14.40 7.72 13.26
C GLY A 153 13.71 6.54 12.56
N ILE A 154 14.02 6.30 11.29
CA ILE A 154 13.33 5.27 10.51
C ILE A 154 13.64 3.87 11.02
N HIS A 155 12.69 2.96 10.84
CA HIS A 155 12.87 1.57 11.23
C HIS A 155 14.11 0.95 10.54
N PRO A 156 15.06 0.36 11.29
CA PRO A 156 16.37 -0.04 10.73
C PRO A 156 16.27 -1.09 9.62
N ALA A 157 15.30 -2.01 9.74
CA ALA A 157 15.08 -3.08 8.75
C ALA A 157 14.53 -2.59 7.39
N ILE A 158 14.12 -1.33 7.26
CA ILE A 158 13.64 -0.79 5.97
C ILE A 158 14.74 -0.89 4.91
N SER A 159 15.99 -0.62 5.28
CA SER A 159 17.12 -0.62 4.33
C SER A 159 17.44 -2.00 3.73
N SER A 160 17.14 -3.07 4.46
CA SER A 160 17.40 -4.46 4.04
C SER A 160 16.18 -5.18 3.48
N CYS A 161 14.98 -4.61 3.64
CA CYS A 161 13.73 -5.22 3.22
C CYS A 161 13.37 -4.84 1.78
N LYS A 162 12.81 -5.79 1.02
CA LYS A 162 12.30 -5.56 -0.33
C LYS A 162 10.81 -5.24 -0.28
N PHE A 163 10.42 -4.08 -0.80
CA PHE A 163 9.03 -3.65 -0.82
C PHE A 163 8.46 -3.67 -2.24
N TYR A 164 7.24 -4.16 -2.36
CA TYR A 164 6.47 -4.17 -3.60
C TYR A 164 5.08 -3.59 -3.35
N ALA A 165 4.62 -2.73 -4.25
CA ALA A 165 3.26 -2.21 -4.23
C ALA A 165 2.50 -2.80 -5.41
N ALA A 166 1.46 -3.58 -5.13
CA ALA A 166 0.57 -4.14 -6.14
C ALA A 166 -0.42 -3.06 -6.59
N CYS A 167 -0.30 -2.64 -7.84
CA CYS A 167 -1.00 -1.50 -8.40
C CYS A 167 -1.25 -1.70 -9.89
N ASP A 168 -2.53 -1.75 -10.28
CA ASP A 168 -2.94 -1.96 -11.67
C ASP A 168 -3.36 -0.65 -12.37
N VAL A 169 -3.10 0.49 -11.74
CA VAL A 169 -3.39 1.81 -12.31
C VAL A 169 -2.11 2.60 -12.59
N ASP A 170 -2.12 3.33 -13.70
CA ASP A 170 -0.97 4.11 -14.19
C ASP A 170 -1.03 5.59 -13.78
N ASN A 171 -2.03 5.99 -12.99
CA ASN A 171 -2.26 7.37 -12.58
C ASN A 171 -1.02 7.98 -11.88
N LEU A 172 -0.69 9.22 -12.30
CA LEU A 172 0.41 9.98 -11.72
C LEU A 172 0.03 10.54 -10.35
N LEU A 173 0.99 11.12 -9.64
CA LEU A 173 0.72 11.67 -8.31
C LEU A 173 -0.23 12.89 -8.37
N THR A 174 0.00 13.81 -9.31
CA THR A 174 -0.65 15.12 -9.38
C THR A 174 -1.25 15.42 -10.77
N GLY A 175 -2.03 16.50 -10.84
CA GLY A 175 -2.65 17.01 -12.05
C GLY A 175 -4.00 16.37 -12.35
N LYS A 176 -4.58 16.69 -13.52
CA LYS A 176 -5.95 16.27 -13.89
C LYS A 176 -6.17 14.74 -13.93
N ARG A 177 -5.09 13.97 -14.12
CA ARG A 177 -5.10 12.48 -14.06
C ARG A 177 -4.45 11.95 -12.78
N GLY A 178 -4.19 12.83 -11.82
CA GLY A 178 -3.52 12.55 -10.57
C GLY A 178 -4.45 12.02 -9.48
N ALA A 179 -3.87 11.68 -8.33
CA ALA A 179 -4.56 11.02 -7.23
C ALA A 179 -5.82 11.77 -6.77
N ALA A 180 -5.66 13.08 -6.52
CA ALA A 180 -6.72 13.91 -5.96
C ALA A 180 -7.88 14.08 -6.95
N TYR A 181 -7.60 14.41 -8.20
CA TYR A 181 -8.63 14.64 -9.22
C TYR A 181 -9.42 13.38 -9.59
N VAL A 182 -8.75 12.22 -9.64
CA VAL A 182 -9.38 10.98 -10.09
C VAL A 182 -10.09 10.24 -8.96
N TYR A 183 -9.47 10.20 -7.76
CA TYR A 183 -9.92 9.29 -6.70
C TYR A 183 -10.38 9.98 -5.41
N ALA A 184 -10.12 11.26 -5.19
CA ALA A 184 -10.60 11.92 -3.97
C ALA A 184 -12.13 12.14 -3.94
N PRO A 185 -12.85 12.37 -5.07
CA PRO A 185 -14.31 12.57 -5.04
C PRO A 185 -15.07 11.37 -4.44
N GLN A 186 -14.74 10.14 -4.84
CA GLN A 186 -15.33 8.92 -4.25
C GLN A 186 -14.97 8.73 -2.75
N LYS A 187 -13.97 9.46 -2.26
CA LYS A 187 -13.54 9.50 -0.85
C LYS A 187 -14.15 10.67 -0.08
N GLY A 188 -15.08 11.42 -0.67
CA GLY A 188 -15.79 12.54 -0.05
C GLY A 188 -15.19 13.93 -0.31
N ALA A 189 -14.24 14.08 -1.23
CA ALA A 189 -13.71 15.41 -1.58
C ALA A 189 -14.67 16.20 -2.47
N ASP A 190 -14.94 17.45 -2.11
CA ASP A 190 -15.51 18.43 -3.03
C ASP A 190 -14.46 19.02 -3.98
N SER A 191 -14.89 19.89 -4.90
CA SER A 191 -14.01 20.50 -5.90
C SER A 191 -12.92 21.42 -5.31
N ILE A 192 -13.11 21.97 -4.12
CA ILE A 192 -12.13 22.81 -3.42
C ILE A 192 -11.08 21.90 -2.78
N MET A 193 -11.54 20.89 -2.04
CA MET A 193 -10.67 19.87 -1.43
C MET A 193 -9.78 19.19 -2.47
N VAL A 194 -10.33 18.83 -3.64
CA VAL A 194 -9.53 18.23 -4.74
C VAL A 194 -8.36 19.13 -5.14
N LYS A 195 -8.57 20.43 -5.30
CA LYS A 195 -7.50 21.39 -5.67
C LYS A 195 -6.48 21.54 -4.56
N GLU A 196 -6.92 21.59 -3.30
CA GLU A 196 -6.03 21.70 -2.14
C GLU A 196 -5.17 20.44 -1.97
N LEU A 197 -5.77 19.26 -2.10
CA LEU A 197 -5.08 17.98 -2.04
C LEU A 197 -4.07 17.83 -3.17
N ASP A 198 -4.42 18.20 -4.40
CA ASP A 198 -3.48 18.14 -5.54
C ASP A 198 -2.27 19.06 -5.33
N ARG A 199 -2.52 20.29 -4.85
CA ARG A 199 -1.46 21.23 -4.48
C ARG A 199 -0.59 20.69 -3.33
N GLY A 200 -1.21 20.06 -2.34
CA GLY A 200 -0.53 19.38 -1.24
C GLY A 200 0.39 18.26 -1.74
N LEU A 201 -0.10 17.40 -2.63
CA LEU A 201 0.67 16.32 -3.25
C LEU A 201 1.82 16.84 -4.14
N SER A 202 1.62 17.95 -4.85
CA SER A 202 2.69 18.61 -5.60
C SER A 202 3.78 19.15 -4.67
N ASN A 203 3.39 19.78 -3.56
CA ASN A 203 4.34 20.21 -2.53
C ASN A 203 5.09 19.02 -1.92
N PHE A 204 4.39 17.92 -1.65
CA PHE A 204 4.96 16.68 -1.17
C PHE A 204 6.04 16.14 -2.11
N ALA A 205 5.75 16.00 -3.40
CA ALA A 205 6.71 15.53 -4.39
C ALA A 205 7.98 16.40 -4.43
N ARG A 206 7.79 17.73 -4.40
CA ARG A 206 8.90 18.69 -4.38
C ARG A 206 9.79 18.51 -3.16
N VAL A 207 9.20 18.34 -1.96
CA VAL A 207 9.97 18.17 -0.72
C VAL A 207 10.64 16.79 -0.67
N VAL A 208 9.96 15.73 -1.12
CA VAL A 208 10.55 14.39 -1.26
C VAL A 208 11.77 14.41 -2.17
N LYS A 209 11.69 15.07 -3.33
CA LYS A 209 12.83 15.26 -4.24
C LYS A 209 13.97 16.03 -3.57
N LYS A 210 13.65 17.11 -2.86
CA LYS A 210 14.63 17.98 -2.20
C LYS A 210 15.37 17.28 -1.05
N ASP A 211 14.65 16.60 -0.17
CA ASP A 211 15.21 16.06 1.08
C ASP A 211 15.66 14.60 0.96
N LEU A 212 15.07 13.81 0.06
CA LEU A 212 15.37 12.39 -0.12
C LEU A 212 16.00 12.07 -1.49
N GLY A 213 16.05 13.03 -2.42
CA GLY A 213 16.59 12.81 -3.76
C GLY A 213 15.72 11.88 -4.64
N ARG A 214 14.45 11.67 -4.28
CA ARG A 214 13.55 10.74 -4.98
C ARG A 214 12.55 11.47 -5.87
N GLU A 215 12.44 11.01 -7.11
CA GLU A 215 11.50 11.53 -8.11
C GLU A 215 10.23 10.69 -8.14
N VAL A 216 9.14 11.21 -7.58
CA VAL A 216 7.86 10.47 -7.51
C VAL A 216 6.72 11.09 -8.30
N GLU A 217 6.87 12.34 -8.75
CA GLU A 217 5.79 13.08 -9.42
C GLU A 217 5.36 12.42 -10.75
N LYS A 218 6.35 11.90 -11.50
CA LYS A 218 6.16 11.29 -12.83
C LYS A 218 6.12 9.77 -12.81
N LEU A 219 6.19 9.15 -11.63
CA LEU A 219 6.19 7.70 -11.50
C LEU A 219 4.78 7.19 -11.82
N LYS A 220 4.69 6.17 -12.68
CA LYS A 220 3.42 5.50 -12.98
C LYS A 220 2.92 4.77 -11.74
N GLY A 221 1.63 4.88 -11.46
CA GLY A 221 1.02 4.34 -10.24
C GLY A 221 1.34 5.13 -8.97
N ALA A 222 2.08 6.24 -9.05
CA ALA A 222 2.36 7.10 -7.91
C ALA A 222 1.08 7.66 -7.27
N GLY A 223 0.03 7.89 -8.07
CA GLY A 223 -1.25 8.40 -7.59
C GLY A 223 -2.17 7.36 -6.95
N ALA A 224 -1.80 6.08 -7.02
CA ALA A 224 -2.59 5.01 -6.43
C ALA A 224 -2.76 5.21 -4.91
N ALA A 225 -3.93 4.81 -4.41
CA ALA A 225 -4.32 5.00 -3.02
C ALA A 225 -4.11 6.42 -2.47
N GLY A 226 -4.45 7.45 -3.25
CA GLY A 226 -4.35 8.84 -2.77
C GLY A 226 -2.91 9.33 -2.61
N GLY A 227 -2.00 8.80 -3.44
CA GLY A 227 -0.57 9.10 -3.39
C GLY A 227 0.26 8.15 -2.53
N LEU A 228 -0.35 7.12 -1.91
CA LEU A 228 0.40 6.10 -1.18
C LEU A 228 1.42 5.37 -2.06
N GLY A 229 1.12 5.16 -3.35
CA GLY A 229 2.10 4.62 -4.31
C GLY A 229 3.40 5.44 -4.34
N ALA A 230 3.28 6.77 -4.41
CA ALA A 230 4.44 7.67 -4.29
C ALA A 230 5.12 7.57 -2.93
N GLY A 231 4.36 7.48 -1.83
CA GLY A 231 4.90 7.31 -0.48
C GLY A 231 5.71 6.02 -0.32
N LEU A 232 5.18 4.89 -0.79
CA LEU A 232 5.88 3.60 -0.79
C LEU A 232 7.19 3.66 -1.60
N ALA A 233 7.15 4.27 -2.78
CA ALA A 233 8.34 4.47 -3.61
C ALA A 233 9.37 5.42 -2.94
N ALA A 234 8.92 6.51 -2.33
CA ALA A 234 9.78 7.52 -1.72
C ALA A 234 10.46 7.03 -0.43
N PHE A 235 9.70 6.41 0.46
CA PHE A 235 10.11 6.12 1.82
C PHE A 235 10.62 4.68 2.00
N LEU A 236 10.10 3.74 1.22
CA LEU A 236 10.47 2.32 1.31
C LEU A 236 11.22 1.82 0.09
N ASN A 237 11.47 2.70 -0.89
CA ASN A 237 12.06 2.31 -2.18
C ASN A 237 11.28 1.15 -2.84
N ALA A 238 9.96 1.15 -2.65
CA ALA A 238 9.09 0.08 -3.13
C ALA A 238 8.99 0.09 -4.65
N ARG A 239 8.94 -1.11 -5.23
CA ARG A 239 8.67 -1.30 -6.67
C ARG A 239 7.17 -1.38 -6.89
N ILE A 240 6.62 -0.43 -7.66
CA ILE A 240 5.23 -0.46 -8.09
C ILE A 240 5.14 -1.39 -9.30
N ARG A 241 4.30 -2.42 -9.22
CA ARG A 241 4.11 -3.42 -10.28
C ARG A 241 2.64 -3.87 -10.35
N PRO A 242 2.18 -4.40 -11.49
CA PRO A 242 0.90 -5.10 -11.55
C PRO A 242 0.84 -6.18 -10.47
N GLY A 243 -0.29 -6.31 -9.79
CA GLY A 243 -0.38 -7.24 -8.67
C GLY A 243 -0.29 -8.69 -9.12
N ALA A 244 -0.90 -9.02 -10.26
CA ALA A 244 -0.81 -10.35 -10.85
C ALA A 244 0.65 -10.80 -11.06
N ASP A 245 1.52 -9.93 -11.59
CA ASP A 245 2.96 -10.25 -11.77
C ASP A 245 3.65 -10.56 -10.45
N ILE A 246 3.34 -9.79 -9.39
CA ILE A 246 3.91 -10.02 -8.06
C ILE A 246 3.45 -11.38 -7.53
N ILE A 247 2.18 -11.74 -7.74
CA ILE A 247 1.63 -13.02 -7.29
C ILE A 247 2.18 -14.20 -8.08
N ILE A 248 2.33 -14.06 -9.40
CA ILE A 248 2.96 -15.07 -10.27
C ILE A 248 4.36 -15.40 -9.76
N GLU A 249 5.18 -14.38 -9.45
CA GLU A 249 6.51 -14.57 -8.88
C GLU A 249 6.45 -15.18 -7.46
N ALA A 250 5.56 -14.70 -6.60
CA ALA A 250 5.46 -15.17 -5.22
C ALA A 250 4.94 -16.62 -5.10
N THR A 251 4.21 -17.10 -6.12
CA THR A 251 3.64 -18.45 -6.16
C THR A 251 4.47 -19.42 -6.98
N HIS A 252 5.57 -18.94 -7.59
CA HIS A 252 6.39 -19.70 -8.54
C HIS A 252 5.54 -20.31 -9.68
N LEU A 253 4.51 -19.57 -10.13
CA LEU A 253 3.58 -20.09 -11.12
C LEU A 253 4.30 -20.47 -12.42
N GLU A 254 5.22 -19.63 -12.89
CA GLU A 254 5.99 -19.91 -14.11
C GLU A 254 6.73 -21.25 -14.06
N ASP A 255 7.24 -21.64 -12.88
CA ASP A 255 7.92 -22.92 -12.72
C ASP A 255 6.93 -24.09 -12.70
N LYS A 256 5.76 -23.90 -12.05
CA LYS A 256 4.71 -24.92 -11.97
C LYS A 256 4.05 -25.26 -13.31
N ILE A 257 3.99 -24.30 -14.22
CA ILE A 257 3.31 -24.48 -15.51
C ILE A 257 4.21 -25.02 -16.63
N LYS A 258 5.54 -25.09 -16.42
CA LYS A 258 6.50 -25.51 -17.46
C LYS A 258 6.23 -26.91 -17.99
N ASP A 259 5.89 -27.82 -17.09
CA ASP A 259 5.66 -29.23 -17.40
C ASP A 259 4.16 -29.58 -17.43
N ALA A 260 3.28 -28.57 -17.46
CA ALA A 260 1.84 -28.79 -17.44
C ALA A 260 1.30 -29.14 -18.84
N ASP A 261 0.57 -30.25 -18.94
CA ASP A 261 -0.14 -30.65 -20.17
C ASP A 261 -1.39 -29.79 -20.43
N LEU A 262 -2.00 -29.24 -19.36
CA LEU A 262 -3.22 -28.43 -19.42
C LEU A 262 -3.26 -27.38 -18.30
N ILE A 263 -3.67 -26.16 -18.64
CA ILE A 263 -3.87 -25.05 -17.69
C ILE A 263 -5.35 -24.68 -17.68
N ILE A 264 -5.92 -24.53 -16.48
CA ILE A 264 -7.31 -24.09 -16.25
C ILE A 264 -7.25 -22.86 -15.34
N THR A 265 -7.90 -21.76 -15.76
CA THR A 265 -7.99 -20.48 -15.04
C THR A 265 -9.38 -19.89 -15.12
#